data_AF-A0A4S8FA97-F1
#
_entry.id   AF-A0A4S8FA97-F1
#
_cell.length_a   1.000
_cell.length_b   1.000
_cell.length_c   1.000
_cell.angle_alpha   90.00
_cell.angle_beta   90.00
_cell.angle_gamma   90.00
#
_symmetry.space_group_name_H-M   'P 1'
#
loop_
_entity.id
_entity.type
_entity.pdbx_description
1 polymer ?
#
loop_
_entity_poly.entity_id
_entity_poly.type
_entity_poly.pdbx_seq_one_letter_code
_entity_poly.pdbx_strand_id
1 'polypeptide(L)'
;MIAVEVHVCLGPRAVQSWVQHLAVGTTLGQAAEAALARVQQEPAQHACSLPNWQWGVWGRVLPPEHVLQDGDRVEAYRELLVDPKVARRERFAKQGARGAGLFSKRRDNAKPGY
;
A
#
# COMPACT_ATOMS: atom_id res chain seq x y z
N MET A 1 13.18 -6.06 -24.72
CA MET A 1 13.17 -5.45 -23.38
C MET A 1 11.80 -4.88 -23.17
N ILE A 2 11.26 -4.94 -21.95
CA ILE A 2 10.02 -4.27 -21.55
C ILE A 2 10.37 -3.21 -20.50
N ALA A 3 9.63 -2.12 -20.47
CA ALA A 3 9.69 -1.08 -19.46
C ALA A 3 8.44 -1.15 -18.60
N VAL A 4 8.59 -1.40 -17.30
CA VAL A 4 7.49 -1.42 -16.33
C VAL A 4 7.66 -0.30 -15.31
N GLU A 5 6.56 0.24 -14.82
CA GLU A 5 6.57 1.24 -13.76
C GLU A 5 6.37 0.55 -12.40
N VAL A 6 7.35 0.64 -11.51
CA VAL A 6 7.31 0.01 -10.20
C VAL A 6 6.94 1.04 -9.14
N HIS A 7 5.95 0.74 -8.31
CA HIS A 7 5.53 1.58 -7.18
C HIS A 7 5.65 0.83 -5.86
N VAL A 8 6.40 1.41 -4.93
CA VAL A 8 6.61 0.84 -3.59
C VAL A 8 6.27 1.86 -2.51
N CYS A 9 5.47 1.44 -1.53
CA CYS A 9 5.10 2.26 -0.38
C CYS A 9 5.90 1.85 0.85
N LEU A 10 6.96 2.58 1.17
CA LEU A 10 7.86 2.25 2.30
C LEU A 10 7.31 2.71 3.64
N GLY A 11 6.47 3.74 3.63
CA GLY A 11 5.95 4.39 4.83
C GLY A 11 4.59 5.03 4.58
N PRO A 12 3.87 5.47 5.62
CA PRO A 12 2.72 6.34 5.43
C PRO A 12 3.12 7.56 4.59
N ARG A 13 2.46 7.75 3.44
CA ARG A 13 2.73 8.85 2.49
C ARG A 13 4.15 8.86 1.88
N ALA A 14 4.88 7.76 1.96
CA ALA A 14 6.21 7.61 1.36
C ALA A 14 6.14 6.58 0.22
N VAL A 15 5.74 7.06 -0.96
CA VAL A 15 5.70 6.27 -2.20
C VAL A 15 6.94 6.58 -3.01
N GLN A 16 7.61 5.53 -3.48
CA GLN A 16 8.67 5.62 -4.46
C GLN A 16 8.19 4.97 -5.76
N SER A 17 8.50 5.62 -6.87
CA SER A 17 8.19 5.11 -8.20
C SER A 17 9.37 5.26 -9.14
N TRP A 18 9.60 4.25 -9.97
CA TRP A 18 10.64 4.28 -11.00
C TRP A 18 10.28 3.38 -12.17
N VAL A 19 10.89 3.62 -13.32
CA VAL A 19 10.81 2.73 -14.48
C VAL A 19 11.91 1.68 -14.37
N GLN A 20 11.55 0.41 -14.56
CA GLN A 20 12.46 -0.72 -14.58
C GLN A 20 12.44 -1.39 -15.95
N HIS A 21 13.62 -1.51 -16.55
CA HIS A 21 13.79 -2.21 -17.83
C HIS A 21 14.13 -3.68 -17.56
N LEU A 22 13.29 -4.57 -18.07
CA LEU A 22 13.37 -6.01 -17.84
C LEU A 22 13.44 -6.77 -19.16
N ALA A 23 13.88 -8.02 -19.11
CA ALA A 23 13.84 -8.89 -20.27
C ALA A 23 12.37 -9.20 -20.65
N VAL A 24 12.13 -9.45 -21.93
CA VAL A 24 10.81 -9.93 -22.35
C VAL A 24 10.58 -11.31 -21.73
N GLY A 25 9.38 -11.54 -21.19
CA GLY A 25 9.06 -12.79 -20.50
C GLY A 25 9.40 -12.80 -19.00
N THR A 26 9.94 -11.71 -18.45
CA THR A 26 10.15 -11.57 -17.01
C THR A 26 8.81 -11.68 -16.26
N THR A 27 8.80 -12.46 -15.18
CA THR A 27 7.61 -12.65 -14.35
C THR A 27 7.48 -11.59 -13.26
N LEU A 28 6.28 -11.47 -12.69
CA LEU A 28 6.00 -10.58 -11.58
C LEU A 28 6.92 -10.87 -10.37
N GLY A 29 7.16 -12.14 -10.06
CA GLY A 29 8.06 -12.54 -8.97
C GLY A 29 9.50 -12.09 -9.20
N GLN A 30 10.01 -12.21 -10.42
CA GLN A 30 11.35 -11.75 -10.78
C GLN A 30 11.47 -10.23 -10.74
N ALA A 31 10.46 -9.51 -11.23
CA ALA A 31 10.41 -8.05 -11.14
C ALA A 31 10.34 -7.57 -9.68
N ALA A 32 9.53 -8.24 -8.85
CA ALA A 32 9.42 -7.97 -7.42
C ALA A 32 10.75 -8.17 -6.70
N GLU A 33 11.47 -9.27 -6.97
CA GLU A 33 12.80 -9.52 -6.39
C GLU A 33 13.80 -8.42 -6.77
N ALA A 34 13.86 -8.04 -8.04
CA ALA A 34 14.73 -6.97 -8.51
C ALA A 34 14.36 -5.60 -7.90
N ALA A 35 13.06 -5.32 -7.73
CA ALA A 35 12.58 -4.12 -7.07
C ALA A 35 12.96 -4.09 -5.58
N LEU A 36 12.82 -5.21 -4.87
CA LEU A 36 13.22 -5.34 -3.47
C LEU A 36 14.73 -5.14 -3.29
N ALA A 37 15.55 -5.72 -4.16
CA ALA A 37 17.00 -5.54 -4.13
C ALA A 37 17.39 -4.06 -4.26
N ARG A 38 16.70 -3.30 -5.13
CA ARG A 38 16.92 -1.84 -5.26
C ARG A 38 16.56 -1.09 -3.98
N VAL A 39 15.42 -1.42 -3.37
CA VAL A 39 14.95 -0.80 -2.11
C VAL A 39 15.94 -1.06 -0.97
N GLN A 40 16.47 -2.28 -0.87
CA GLN A 40 17.44 -2.67 0.17
C GLN A 40 18.77 -1.91 0.09
N GLN A 41 19.18 -1.48 -1.11
CA GLN A 41 20.43 -0.73 -1.29
C GLN A 41 20.36 0.69 -0.72
N GLU A 42 19.17 1.19 -0.35
CA GLU A 42 19.03 2.52 0.20
C GLU A 42 19.23 2.55 1.74
N PRO A 43 20.26 3.25 2.24
CA PRO A 43 20.63 3.23 3.67
C PRO A 43 19.53 3.77 4.59
N ALA A 44 18.71 4.73 4.12
CA ALA A 44 17.61 5.31 4.89
C ALA A 44 16.43 4.33 5.12
N GLN A 45 16.40 3.21 4.39
CA GLN A 45 15.23 2.32 4.31
C GLN A 45 15.42 1.01 5.09
N HIS A 46 16.61 0.79 5.66
CA HIS A 46 17.00 -0.39 6.45
C HIS A 46 16.16 -0.60 7.72
N ALA A 47 15.38 0.40 8.16
CA ALA A 47 14.49 0.30 9.31
C ALA A 47 13.16 -0.40 9.00
N CYS A 48 12.80 -0.54 7.71
CA CYS A 48 11.63 -1.33 7.33
C CYS A 48 12.08 -2.79 7.20
N SER A 49 11.71 -3.64 8.17
CA SER A 49 11.61 -5.08 7.91
C SER A 49 10.75 -5.23 6.65
N LEU A 50 11.31 -5.72 5.55
CA LEU A 50 10.60 -5.97 4.30
C LEU A 50 9.70 -7.19 4.57
N PRO A 51 8.43 -6.99 4.98
CA PRO A 51 7.52 -8.08 5.24
C PRO A 51 7.18 -8.76 3.91
N ASN A 52 6.43 -9.85 3.99
CA ASN A 52 5.83 -10.54 2.84
C ASN A 52 4.90 -9.60 2.06
N TRP A 53 5.46 -8.72 1.22
CA TRP A 53 4.68 -7.83 0.37
C TRP A 53 3.96 -8.66 -0.68
N GLN A 54 2.68 -8.36 -0.87
CA GLN A 54 1.94 -8.87 -2.00
C GLN A 54 2.23 -7.97 -3.19
N TRP A 55 2.35 -8.56 -4.37
CA TRP A 55 2.64 -7.84 -5.59
C TRP A 55 1.47 -7.95 -6.55
N GLY A 56 1.26 -6.90 -7.33
CA GLY A 56 0.20 -6.86 -8.29
C GLY A 56 0.49 -5.94 -9.45
N VAL A 57 -0.41 -6.00 -10.42
CA VAL A 57 -0.39 -5.13 -11.61
C VAL A 57 -1.73 -4.40 -11.67
N TRP A 58 -1.68 -3.07 -11.84
CA TRP A 58 -2.88 -2.22 -11.96
C TRP A 58 -3.93 -2.44 -10.84
N GLY A 59 -3.50 -2.47 -9.57
CA GLY A 59 -4.41 -2.63 -8.43
C GLY A 59 -4.87 -4.08 -8.17
N ARG A 60 -4.35 -5.07 -8.89
CA ARG A 60 -4.74 -6.48 -8.77
C ARG A 60 -3.56 -7.32 -8.33
N VAL A 61 -3.67 -7.99 -7.18
CA VAL A 61 -2.71 -9.01 -6.75
C VAL A 61 -2.72 -10.17 -7.75
N LEU A 62 -1.54 -10.54 -8.22
CA LEU A 62 -1.35 -11.58 -9.23
C LEU A 62 -0.32 -12.61 -8.74
N PRO A 63 -0.37 -13.85 -9.26
CA PRO A 63 0.59 -14.87 -8.92
C PRO A 63 2.01 -14.50 -9.40
N PRO A 64 3.08 -14.92 -8.71
CA PRO A 64 4.45 -14.55 -9.07
C PRO A 64 4.89 -15.08 -10.45
N GLU A 65 4.21 -16.08 -11.01
CA GLU A 65 4.45 -16.64 -12.35
C GLU A 65 3.84 -15.78 -13.47
N HIS A 66 3.04 -14.76 -13.14
CA HIS A 66 2.44 -13.89 -14.14
C HIS A 66 3.52 -13.17 -14.97
N VAL A 67 3.47 -13.33 -16.29
CA VAL A 67 4.42 -12.70 -17.22
C VAL A 67 4.02 -11.24 -17.45
N LEU A 68 4.96 -10.32 -17.25
CA LEU A 68 4.74 -8.88 -17.41
C LEU A 68 4.75 -8.46 -18.88
N GLN A 69 4.01 -7.39 -19.16
CA GLN A 69 3.96 -6.73 -20.46
C GLN A 69 4.63 -5.35 -20.40
N ASP A 70 4.96 -4.83 -21.58
CA ASP A 70 5.50 -3.47 -21.69
C ASP A 70 4.46 -2.44 -21.23
N GLY A 71 4.91 -1.48 -20.42
CA GLY A 71 4.05 -0.45 -19.83
C GLY A 71 3.27 -0.88 -18.59
N ASP A 72 3.44 -2.10 -18.09
CA ASP A 72 2.75 -2.55 -16.88
C ASP A 72 3.15 -1.73 -15.65
N ARG A 73 2.16 -1.41 -14.81
CA ARG A 73 2.39 -0.83 -13.50
C ARG A 73 2.40 -1.90 -12.42
N VAL A 74 3.58 -2.20 -11.91
CA VAL A 74 3.84 -3.16 -10.84
C VAL A 74 3.79 -2.46 -9.48
N GLU A 75 3.01 -2.99 -8.55
CA GLU A 75 2.72 -2.36 -7.26
C GLU A 75 3.03 -3.32 -6.10
N ALA A 76 3.67 -2.81 -5.04
CA ALA A 76 3.89 -3.55 -3.80
C ALA A 76 2.88 -3.15 -2.72
N TYR A 77 2.15 -4.13 -2.19
CA TYR A 77 1.16 -3.96 -1.13
C TYR A 77 1.67 -4.50 0.20
N ARG A 78 1.47 -3.69 1.24
CA ARG A 78 1.79 -4.05 2.62
C ARG A 78 0.58 -4.64 3.31
N GLU A 79 0.83 -5.60 4.20
CA GLU A 79 -0.21 -6.11 5.07
C GLU A 79 -0.78 -5.00 5.97
N LEU A 80 -2.06 -5.12 6.29
CA LEU A 80 -2.72 -4.21 7.20
C LEU A 80 -2.29 -4.53 8.64
N LEU A 81 -1.72 -3.54 9.33
CA LEU A 81 -1.29 -3.69 10.73
C LEU A 81 -2.45 -3.76 11.73
N VAL A 82 -3.62 -3.25 11.34
CA VAL A 82 -4.81 -3.18 12.18
C VAL A 82 -6.04 -3.38 11.31
N ASP A 83 -7.05 -4.06 11.84
CA ASP A 83 -8.33 -4.19 11.17
C ASP A 83 -8.90 -2.79 10.83
N PRO A 84 -9.36 -2.56 9.59
CA PRO A 84 -9.85 -1.25 9.16
C PRO A 84 -11.00 -0.70 10.00
N LYS A 85 -11.88 -1.56 10.56
CA LYS A 85 -13.00 -1.11 11.41
C LYS A 85 -12.50 -0.68 12.78
N VAL A 86 -11.54 -1.40 13.35
CA VAL A 86 -10.86 -1.00 14.59
C VAL A 86 -10.16 0.34 14.39
N ALA A 87 -9.34 0.47 13.34
CA ALA A 87 -8.65 1.72 13.02
C ALA A 87 -9.61 2.89 12.78
N ARG A 88 -10.75 2.63 12.14
CA ARG A 88 -11.82 3.63 11.96
C ARG A 88 -12.44 4.05 13.30
N ARG A 89 -12.77 3.09 14.17
CA ARG A 89 -13.35 3.37 15.50
C ARG A 89 -12.39 4.18 16.36
N GLU A 90 -11.11 3.81 16.37
CA GLU A 90 -10.07 4.55 17.10
C GLU A 90 -9.89 5.96 16.57
N ARG A 91 -9.88 6.15 15.24
CA ARG A 91 -9.86 7.50 14.64
C ARG A 91 -11.08 8.31 15.02
N PHE A 92 -12.27 7.71 15.01
CA PHE A 92 -13.51 8.39 15.44
C PHE A 92 -13.44 8.82 16.90
N ALA A 93 -12.99 7.94 17.80
CA ALA A 93 -12.82 8.27 19.22
C ALA A 93 -11.76 9.36 19.45
N LYS A 94 -10.63 9.31 18.73
CA LYS A 94 -9.55 10.32 18.81
C LYS A 94 -9.96 11.67 18.23
N GLN A 95 -10.68 11.68 17.11
CA GLN A 95 -11.18 12.91 16.51
C GLN A 95 -12.34 13.51 17.32
N GLY A 96 -13.14 12.65 17.96
CA GLY A 96 -14.25 13.04 18.81
C GLY A 96 -15.30 13.90 18.11
N ALA A 97 -16.41 14.18 18.79
CA ALA A 97 -17.47 15.07 18.31
C ALA A 97 -17.05 16.56 18.16
N ARG A 98 -15.75 16.88 18.19
CA ARG A 98 -15.24 18.26 18.24
C ARG A 98 -15.00 18.89 16.86
N GLY A 99 -14.81 18.10 15.80
CA GLY A 99 -14.43 18.64 14.48
C GLY A 99 -15.54 18.66 13.43
N ALA A 100 -16.38 17.62 13.39
CA ALA A 100 -17.47 17.52 12.42
C ALA A 100 -18.79 17.46 13.19
N GLY A 101 -19.63 18.48 13.03
CA GLY A 101 -20.93 18.64 13.70
C GLY A 101 -21.97 17.56 13.38
N LEU A 102 -21.56 16.38 12.91
CA LEU A 102 -22.41 15.25 12.60
C LEU A 102 -23.16 14.73 13.84
N PHE A 103 -22.67 15.03 15.05
CA PHE A 103 -23.36 14.77 16.33
C PHE A 103 -23.51 16.03 17.19
N SER A 104 -23.28 17.24 16.66
CA SER A 104 -23.33 18.47 17.48
C SER A 104 -24.76 18.86 17.87
N LYS A 105 -25.76 18.45 17.09
CA LYS A 105 -27.18 18.56 17.44
C LYS A 105 -27.68 17.23 18.00
N ARG A 106 -27.60 17.09 19.32
CA ARG A 106 -28.33 16.06 20.05
C ARG A 106 -29.82 16.42 20.03
N ARG A 107 -30.69 15.49 19.64
CA ARG A 107 -32.13 15.63 19.88
C ARG A 107 -32.42 15.40 21.36
N ASP A 108 -33.36 16.14 21.94
CA ASP A 108 -33.81 15.89 23.30
C ASP A 108 -34.30 14.43 23.40
N ASN A 109 -33.77 13.68 24.36
CA ASN A 109 -33.93 12.22 24.57
C ASN A 109 -33.12 11.25 23.67
N ALA A 110 -32.06 11.69 22.99
CA ALA A 110 -31.23 10.75 22.22
C ALA A 110 -30.41 9.80 23.14
N LYS A 111 -30.51 8.49 22.86
CA LYS A 111 -29.75 7.42 23.54
C LYS A 111 -28.25 7.64 23.34
N PRO A 112 -27.39 7.28 24.30
CA PRO A 112 -25.94 7.43 24.14
C PRO A 112 -25.46 6.67 22.88
N GLY A 113 -24.99 7.41 21.87
CA GLY A 113 -24.46 6.87 20.61
C GLY A 113 -25.25 7.22 19.34
N TYR A 114 -26.38 7.92 19.43
CA TYR A 114 -27.16 8.43 18.28
C TYR A 114 -27.68 9.85 18.52
#